data_AF-B5Y6T0-F1
#
_entry.id   AF-B5Y6T0-F1
#
_cell.length_a   1.000
_cell.length_b   1.000
_cell.length_c   1.000
_cell.angle_alpha   90.00
_cell.angle_beta   90.00
_cell.angle_gamma   90.00
#
_symmetry.space_group_name_H-M   'P 1'
#
loop_
_entity.id
_entity.type
_entity.pdbx_description
1 polymer ?
#
loop_
_entity_poly.entity_id
_entity_poly.type
_entity_poly.pdbx_seq_one_letter_code
_entity_poly.pdbx_strand_id
1 'polypeptide(L)'
;MQNWTAKKVYFYAVSLVLLLLILFNVGSLLWQLVQITILPPLTAGTWNYEDAKRQLLWEKYGTTENVTVTPEEVQTFIDQKEKESQRLTLYYNWQVVAKNALYLAVIVPLYWYHWKIARTLE
;
A
#
# COMPACT_ATOMS: atom_id res chain seq x y z
N MET A 1 -3.64 -29.76 -39.33
CA MET A 1 -3.35 -28.32 -39.44
C MET A 1 -4.28 -27.59 -38.50
N GLN A 2 -3.72 -26.90 -37.50
CA GLN A 2 -4.44 -26.37 -36.34
C GLN A 2 -5.24 -25.14 -36.74
N ASN A 3 -6.56 -25.27 -36.86
CA ASN A 3 -7.46 -24.15 -37.13
C ASN A 3 -7.56 -23.27 -35.88
N TRP A 4 -6.57 -22.39 -35.68
CA TRP A 4 -6.67 -21.31 -34.73
C TRP A 4 -7.67 -20.28 -35.25
N THR A 5 -8.93 -20.45 -34.90
CA THR A 5 -9.94 -19.41 -35.13
C THR A 5 -9.52 -18.17 -34.35
N ALA A 6 -9.53 -16.97 -34.95
CA ALA A 6 -9.11 -15.72 -34.28
C ALA A 6 -9.73 -15.52 -32.88
N LYS A 7 -10.97 -16.01 -32.69
CA LYS A 7 -11.68 -16.08 -31.41
C LYS A 7 -10.90 -16.85 -30.33
N LYS A 8 -10.29 -17.99 -30.68
CA LYS A 8 -9.50 -18.82 -29.75
C LYS A 8 -8.24 -18.07 -29.30
N VAL A 9 -7.49 -17.51 -30.25
CA VAL A 9 -6.29 -16.69 -29.95
C VAL A 9 -6.65 -15.56 -28.99
N TYR A 10 -7.76 -14.86 -29.26
CA TYR A 10 -8.26 -13.79 -28.39
C TYR A 10 -8.50 -14.25 -26.95
N PHE A 11 -9.27 -15.33 -26.74
CA PHE A 11 -9.59 -15.79 -25.38
C PHE A 11 -8.35 -16.25 -24.60
N TYR A 12 -7.38 -16.90 -25.26
CA TYR A 12 -6.11 -17.26 -24.60
C TYR A 12 -5.24 -16.03 -24.29
N ALA A 13 -5.11 -15.09 -25.24
CA ALA A 13 -4.33 -13.87 -25.03
C ALA A 13 -4.91 -13.03 -23.88
N VAL A 14 -6.22 -12.84 -23.84
CA VAL A 14 -6.90 -12.12 -22.75
C VAL A 14 -6.73 -12.86 -21.43
N SER A 15 -6.87 -14.19 -21.41
CA SER A 15 -6.64 -14.98 -20.18
C SER A 15 -5.21 -14.84 -19.68
N LEU A 16 -4.21 -14.82 -20.58
CA LEU A 16 -2.81 -14.63 -20.22
C LEU A 16 -2.57 -13.25 -19.61
N VAL A 17 -3.12 -12.18 -20.22
CA VAL A 17 -3.00 -10.82 -19.68
C VAL A 17 -3.66 -10.73 -18.31
N LEU A 18 -4.86 -11.28 -18.14
CA LEU A 18 -5.54 -11.32 -16.84
C LEU A 18 -4.75 -12.11 -15.79
N LEU A 19 -4.14 -13.23 -16.17
CA LEU A 19 -3.29 -14.02 -15.28
C LEU A 19 -2.07 -13.22 -14.80
N LEU A 20 -1.38 -12.51 -15.71
CA LEU A 20 -0.25 -11.66 -15.35
C LEU A 20 -0.66 -10.54 -14.38
N LEU A 21 -1.83 -9.92 -14.62
CA LEU A 21 -2.38 -8.92 -13.70
C LEU A 21 -2.69 -9.52 -12.33
N ILE A 22 -3.28 -10.71 -12.26
CA ILE A 22 -3.53 -11.41 -10.99
C ILE A 22 -2.22 -11.65 -10.25
N LEU A 23 -1.22 -12.23 -10.92
CA LEU A 23 0.08 -12.55 -10.31
C LEU A 23 0.77 -11.30 -9.76
N PHE A 24 0.76 -10.21 -10.52
CA PHE A 24 1.32 -8.94 -10.09
C PHE A 24 0.61 -8.38 -8.85
N ASN A 25 -0.73 -8.38 -8.85
CA ASN A 25 -1.53 -7.88 -7.73
C ASN A 25 -1.38 -8.75 -6.47
N VAL A 26 -1.32 -10.08 -6.62
CA VAL A 26 -1.06 -11.01 -5.50
C VAL A 26 0.34 -10.77 -4.92
N GLY A 27 1.36 -10.62 -5.76
CA GLY A 27 2.71 -10.29 -5.31
C GLY A 27 2.76 -8.97 -4.53
N SER A 28 2.09 -7.94 -5.03
CA SER A 28 1.97 -6.65 -4.34
C SER A 28 1.24 -6.76 -3.00
N LEU A 29 0.18 -7.57 -2.92
CA LEU A 29 -0.55 -7.80 -1.67
C LEU A 29 0.30 -8.52 -0.62
N LEU A 30 1.02 -9.57 -1.03
CA LEU A 30 1.91 -10.29 -0.13
C LEU A 30 3.00 -9.37 0.42
N TRP A 31 3.58 -8.52 -0.44
CA TRP A 31 4.55 -7.52 -0.01
C TRP A 31 3.97 -6.51 1.00
N GLN A 32 2.75 -6.01 0.75
CA GLN A 32 2.07 -5.10 1.68
C GLN A 32 1.73 -5.77 3.01
N LEU A 33 1.30 -7.03 2.99
CA LEU A 33 1.04 -7.79 4.21
C LEU A 33 2.31 -7.98 5.03
N VAL A 34 3.45 -8.28 4.40
CA VAL A 34 4.76 -8.34 5.07
C VAL A 34 5.13 -7.00 5.72
N GLN A 35 4.90 -5.88 5.03
CA GLN A 35 5.14 -4.54 5.58
C GLN A 35 4.24 -4.18 6.76
N ILE A 36 3.03 -4.73 6.84
CA ILE A 36 2.10 -4.47 7.95
C ILE A 36 2.39 -5.38 9.16
N THR A 37 2.78 -6.64 8.90
CA THR A 37 2.81 -7.69 9.93
C THR A 37 4.20 -7.99 10.49
N ILE A 38 5.25 -7.80 9.69
CA ILE A 38 6.61 -8.24 10.04
C ILE A 38 7.55 -7.05 10.20
N LEU A 39 7.48 -6.06 9.30
CA LEU A 39 8.33 -4.88 9.40
C LEU A 39 7.63 -3.77 10.20
N PRO A 40 8.33 -3.08 11.12
CA PRO A 40 7.81 -1.84 11.67
C PRO A 40 7.55 -0.86 10.51
N PRO A 41 6.43 -0.10 10.53
CA PRO A 41 6.15 0.88 9.50
C PRO A 41 7.35 1.81 9.35
N LEU A 42 7.89 1.91 8.13
CA LEU A 42 8.98 2.82 7.82
C LEU A 42 8.56 4.22 8.26
N THR A 43 9.17 4.71 9.34
CA THR A 43 8.88 6.04 9.86
C THR A 43 9.42 7.05 8.87
N ALA A 44 8.57 8.01 8.52
CA ALA A 44 8.94 9.08 7.60
C ALA A 44 9.93 10.01 8.32
N GLY A 45 11.22 9.67 8.24
CA GLY A 45 12.33 10.48 8.74
C GLY A 45 12.52 10.41 10.26
N THR A 46 13.78 10.33 10.68
CA THR A 46 14.16 10.66 12.05
C THR A 46 13.94 12.16 12.26
N TRP A 47 13.04 12.52 13.16
CA TRP A 47 12.83 13.91 13.53
C TRP A 47 14.11 14.50 14.12
N ASN A 48 14.61 15.58 13.53
CA ASN A 48 15.68 16.35 14.13
C ASN A 48 15.13 17.07 15.37
N TYR A 49 15.86 17.01 16.48
CA TYR A 49 15.48 17.61 17.75
C TYR A 49 15.13 19.11 17.62
N GLU A 50 15.91 19.87 16.86
CA GLU A 50 15.67 21.32 16.68
C GLU A 50 14.41 21.60 15.85
N ASP A 51 14.12 20.79 14.84
CA ASP A 51 12.91 20.92 14.02
C ASP A 51 11.67 20.51 14.82
N ALA A 52 11.78 19.43 15.60
CA ALA A 52 10.73 18.98 16.51
C ALA A 52 10.42 20.03 17.59
N LYS A 53 11.45 20.67 18.15
CA LYS A 53 11.30 21.77 19.10
C LYS A 53 10.57 22.96 18.49
N ARG A 54 10.96 23.40 17.28
CA ARG A 54 10.28 24.50 16.58
C ARG A 54 8.81 24.17 16.30
N GLN A 55 8.53 22.94 15.88
CA GLN A 55 7.16 22.52 15.60
C GLN A 55 6.31 22.38 16.87
N LEU A 56 6.88 21.85 17.96
CA LEU A 56 6.22 21.82 19.26
C LEU A 56 5.89 23.24 19.75
N LEU A 57 6.84 24.16 19.62
CA LEU A 57 6.64 25.57 19.97
C LEU A 57 5.50 26.19 19.17
N TRP A 58 5.47 25.95 17.86
CA TRP A 58 4.40 26.41 16.99
C TRP A 58 3.03 25.80 17.37
N GLU A 59 2.94 24.48 17.55
CA GLU A 59 1.68 23.79 17.86
C GLU A 59 1.14 24.14 19.25
N LYS A 60 2.00 24.32 20.26
CA LYS A 60 1.59 24.56 21.65
C LYS A 60 1.44 26.04 22.00
N TYR A 61 2.25 26.91 21.40
CA TYR A 61 2.32 28.33 21.77
C TYR A 61 2.09 29.31 20.60
N GLY A 62 1.94 28.83 19.37
CA GLY A 62 1.70 29.69 18.20
C GLY A 62 2.89 30.58 17.82
N THR A 63 4.08 30.27 18.32
CA THR A 63 5.33 31.00 18.07
C THR A 63 6.47 30.00 17.89
N THR A 64 7.51 30.35 17.16
CA THR A 64 8.74 29.55 17.05
C THR A 64 9.85 30.05 17.97
N GLU A 65 9.61 31.14 18.72
CA GLU A 65 10.61 31.83 19.54
C GLU A 65 10.08 32.20 20.94
N ASN A 66 11.00 32.40 21.88
CA ASN A 66 10.81 32.97 23.23
C ASN A 66 10.15 32.11 24.32
N VAL A 67 10.01 30.80 24.12
CA VAL A 67 9.55 29.88 25.19
C VAL A 67 10.59 28.80 25.44
N THR A 68 11.01 28.66 26.70
CA THR A 68 11.90 27.59 27.14
C THR A 68 11.10 26.30 27.25
N VAL A 69 11.48 25.30 26.46
CA VAL A 69 10.88 23.97 26.44
C VAL A 69 11.90 22.99 27.00
N THR A 70 11.47 22.05 27.85
CA THR A 70 12.39 21.05 28.39
C THR A 70 12.76 20.00 27.33
N PRO A 71 13.95 19.38 27.40
CA PRO A 71 14.31 18.31 26.48
C PRO A 71 13.35 17.12 26.51
N GLU A 72 12.76 16.84 27.67
CA GLU A 72 11.74 15.79 27.83
C GLU A 72 10.45 16.11 27.09
N GLU A 73 10.01 17.37 27.08
CA GLU A 73 8.84 17.81 26.30
C GLU A 73 9.07 17.66 24.79
N VAL A 74 10.28 17.95 24.31
CA VAL A 74 10.62 17.76 22.88
C VAL A 74 10.66 16.27 22.53
N GLN A 75 11.25 15.43 23.38
CA GLN A 75 11.33 13.99 23.13
C GLN A 75 9.95 13.33 23.13
N THR A 76 9.08 13.69 24.08
CA THR A 76 7.70 13.17 24.12
C THR A 76 6.89 13.59 22.89
N PHE A 77 7.12 14.80 22.38
CA PHE A 77 6.52 15.26 21.12
C PHE A 77 7.01 14.45 19.92
N ILE A 78 8.31 14.17 19.82
CA ILE A 78 8.88 13.31 18.78
C ILE A 78 8.23 11.93 18.82
N ASP A 79 8.22 11.29 19.99
CA ASP A 79 7.64 9.96 20.16
C ASP A 79 6.14 9.94 19.80
N GLN A 80 5.42 11.02 20.11
CA GLN A 80 4.00 11.17 19.77
C GLN A 80 3.80 11.32 18.26
N LYS A 81 4.57 12.18 17.59
CA LYS A 81 4.50 12.36 16.13
C LYS A 81 4.94 11.12 15.38
N GLU A 82 5.93 10.39 15.91
CA GLU A 82 6.35 9.12 15.36
C GLU A 82 5.20 8.10 15.44
N LYS A 83 4.57 7.93 16.61
CA LYS A 83 3.40 7.05 16.76
C LYS A 83 2.23 7.47 15.87
N GLU A 84 1.97 8.76 15.71
CA GLU A 84 0.93 9.27 14.82
C GLU A 84 1.25 8.96 13.35
N SER A 85 2.48 9.22 12.91
CA SER A 85 2.96 8.85 11.58
C SER A 85 2.84 7.35 11.33
N GLN A 86 3.20 6.51 12.30
CA GLN A 86 3.08 5.07 12.20
C GLN A 86 1.62 4.64 12.02
N ARG A 87 0.68 5.25 12.77
CA ARG A 87 -0.76 4.99 12.62
C ARG A 87 -1.27 5.39 11.24
N LEU A 88 -0.85 6.56 10.73
CA LEU A 88 -1.22 7.02 9.40
C LEU A 88 -0.67 6.08 8.32
N THR A 89 0.60 5.70 8.40
CA THR A 89 1.22 4.75 7.47
C THR A 89 0.49 3.40 7.47
N LEU A 90 0.15 2.86 8.65
CA LEU A 90 -0.63 1.63 8.75
C LEU A 90 -2.02 1.78 8.11
N TYR A 91 -2.71 2.90 8.36
CA TYR A 91 -4.01 3.18 7.76
C TYR A 91 -3.94 3.22 6.22
N TYR A 92 -2.96 3.94 5.67
CA TYR A 92 -2.74 4.00 4.22
C TYR A 92 -2.42 2.62 3.64
N ASN A 93 -1.54 1.86 4.29
CA ASN A 93 -1.20 0.51 3.86
C ASN A 93 -2.42 -0.40 3.82
N TRP A 94 -3.30 -0.34 4.83
CA TRP A 94 -4.57 -1.06 4.84
C TRP A 94 -5.52 -0.65 3.72
N GLN A 95 -5.57 0.65 3.40
CA GLN A 95 -6.37 1.14 2.28
C GLN A 95 -5.87 0.58 0.93
N VAL A 96 -4.56 0.47 0.74
CA VAL A 96 -3.97 -0.11 -0.47
C VAL A 96 -4.26 -1.61 -0.55
N VAL A 97 -4.14 -2.34 0.57
CA VAL A 97 -4.52 -3.76 0.66
C VAL A 97 -5.98 -3.96 0.25
N ALA A 98 -6.90 -3.15 0.79
CA ALA A 98 -8.32 -3.24 0.48
C ALA A 98 -8.60 -2.99 -1.02
N LYS A 99 -7.95 -1.98 -1.62
CA LYS A 99 -8.08 -1.70 -3.07
C LYS A 99 -7.60 -2.87 -3.91
N ASN A 100 -6.43 -3.41 -3.62
CA ASN A 100 -5.86 -4.54 -4.36
C ASN A 100 -6.71 -5.81 -4.20
N ALA A 101 -7.28 -6.05 -3.00
CA ALA A 101 -8.21 -7.14 -2.77
C ALA A 101 -9.49 -6.99 -3.62
N LEU A 102 -10.07 -5.79 -3.70
CA LEU A 102 -11.22 -5.50 -4.56
C LEU A 102 -10.89 -5.72 -6.05
N TYR A 103 -9.71 -5.30 -6.51
CA TYR A 103 -9.25 -5.56 -7.87
C TYR A 103 -9.20 -7.06 -8.17
N LEU A 104 -8.63 -7.86 -7.28
CA LEU A 104 -8.60 -9.32 -7.44
C LEU A 104 -10.00 -9.93 -7.43
N ALA A 105 -10.91 -9.44 -6.59
CA ALA A 105 -12.29 -9.92 -6.54
C ALA A 105 -13.03 -9.74 -7.87
N VAL A 106 -12.64 -8.77 -8.70
CA VAL A 106 -13.20 -8.55 -10.05
C VAL A 106 -12.42 -9.32 -11.13
N ILE A 107 -11.09 -9.25 -11.10
CA ILE A 107 -10.22 -9.82 -12.14
C ILE A 107 -10.23 -11.35 -12.10
N VAL A 108 -10.28 -11.97 -10.92
CA VAL A 108 -10.26 -13.44 -10.79
C VAL A 108 -11.48 -14.11 -11.44
N PRO A 109 -12.74 -13.66 -11.21
CA PRO A 109 -13.90 -14.16 -11.94
C PRO A 109 -13.81 -13.93 -13.46
N LEU A 110 -13.31 -12.76 -13.89
CA LEU A 110 -13.13 -12.47 -15.32
C LEU A 110 -12.12 -13.41 -15.98
N TYR A 111 -10.99 -13.66 -15.32
CA TYR A 111 -10.00 -14.63 -15.77
C TYR A 111 -10.61 -16.03 -15.87
N TRP A 112 -11.34 -16.44 -14.83
CA TRP A 112 -11.99 -17.75 -14.81
C TRP A 112 -12.97 -17.93 -15.97
N TYR A 113 -13.77 -16.90 -16.26
CA TYR A 113 -14.71 -16.90 -17.38
C TYR A 113 -13.99 -17.06 -18.73
N HIS A 114 -12.98 -16.22 -19.00
CA HIS A 114 -12.23 -16.26 -20.27
C HIS A 114 -11.47 -17.57 -20.44
N TRP A 115 -10.86 -18.08 -19.37
CA TRP A 115 -10.15 -19.35 -19.37
C TRP A 115 -11.10 -20.54 -19.62
N LYS A 116 -12.27 -20.53 -18.98
CA LYS A 116 -13.29 -21.58 -19.20
C LYS A 116 -13.75 -21.60 -20.66
N ILE A 117 -14.00 -20.43 -21.26
CA ILE A 117 -14.39 -20.34 -22.67
C ILE A 117 -13.26 -20.80 -23.59
N ALA A 118 -12.02 -20.39 -23.33
CA ALA A 118 -10.86 -20.82 -24.10
C ALA A 118 -10.77 -22.36 -24.17
N ARG A 119 -10.98 -23.05 -23.04
CA ARG A 119 -11.00 -24.52 -22.96
C ARG A 119 -12.20 -25.17 -23.63
N THR A 120 -13.36 -24.51 -23.68
CA THR A 120 -14.51 -25.03 -24.45
C THR A 120 -14.38 -24.84 -25.96
N LEU A 121 -13.42 -24.03 -26.41
CA LEU A 121 -13.07 -23.81 -27.81
C LEU A 121 -11.86 -24.69 -28.24
N GLU A 122 -11.41 -25.61 -27.38
CA GLU A 122 -10.52 -26.73 -27.74
C GLU A 122 -11.28 -27.83 -28.49
#